data_AF-A0A660WAA6-F1
#
_entry.id   AF-A0A660WAA6-F1
#
_cell.length_a   1.000
_cell.length_b   1.000
_cell.length_c   1.000
_cell.angle_alpha   90.00
_cell.angle_beta   90.00
_cell.angle_gamma   90.00
#
_symmetry.space_group_name_H-M   'P 1'
#
loop_
_entity.id
_entity.type
_entity.pdbx_description
1 polymer ?
#
loop_
_entity_poly.entity_id
_entity_poly.type
_entity_poly.pdbx_seq_one_letter_code
_entity_poly.pdbx_strand_id
1 'polypeptide(L)'
;MGNDGDRYCLLLAREQELDVSAVARSAAEFFDAPLPEIALTIRKGGGFLASAVPKVIAVEMQRRLDAVGVETLLLPHSILEPLPHPHTVRTVELGPRAFVTYASRGAPGKKIPYSRIMFLSVCVLMRSNRRRESRVEGPKSIRDTLHRFNPLKTFHESIERRALKPRRKAEALLDVYTKAPCDCYRMSRSNLDYRGLGEEKSDTARKNFPALLRVLIEKAPRAYVTNRTRRFLEGARAEKIAFSDMTEIRRYHTWLLNVLGSR
;
A
#
# COMPACT_ATOMS: atom_id res chain seq x y z
N MET A 1 -11.06 -30.59 -15.75
CA MET A 1 -9.97 -29.70 -15.28
C MET A 1 -9.56 -28.85 -16.47
N GLY A 2 -9.87 -27.56 -16.47
CA GLY A 2 -9.47 -26.65 -17.55
C GLY A 2 -7.95 -26.44 -17.50
N ASN A 3 -7.30 -26.44 -18.66
CA ASN A 3 -5.86 -26.28 -18.77
C ASN A 3 -5.49 -24.84 -18.38
N ASP A 4 -5.01 -24.63 -17.15
CA ASP A 4 -4.59 -23.29 -16.65
C ASP A 4 -3.41 -22.70 -17.48
N GLY A 5 -2.79 -23.51 -18.34
CA GLY A 5 -1.72 -23.12 -19.26
C GLY A 5 -2.12 -22.10 -20.33
N ASP A 6 -3.42 -21.89 -20.58
CA ASP A 6 -3.90 -20.97 -21.63
C ASP A 6 -4.36 -19.60 -21.11
N ARG A 7 -4.14 -19.33 -19.81
CA ARG A 7 -4.50 -18.06 -19.18
C ARG A 7 -3.31 -17.08 -19.19
N TYR A 8 -3.59 -15.83 -19.54
CA TYR A 8 -2.62 -14.76 -19.67
C TYR A 8 -3.01 -13.56 -18.83
N CYS A 9 -2.01 -12.74 -18.51
CA CYS A 9 -2.15 -11.45 -17.86
C CYS A 9 -1.61 -10.35 -18.76
N LEU A 10 -2.30 -9.22 -18.74
CA LEU A 10 -1.88 -8.02 -19.43
C LEU A 10 -1.48 -6.97 -18.40
N LEU A 11 -0.21 -6.61 -18.40
CA LEU A 11 0.41 -5.69 -17.45
C LEU A 11 0.84 -4.41 -18.16
N LEU A 12 0.90 -3.30 -17.44
CA LEU A 12 1.65 -2.13 -17.93
C LEU A 12 3.14 -2.44 -17.95
N ALA A 13 3.86 -2.03 -19.01
CA ALA A 13 5.30 -2.29 -19.13
C ALA A 13 6.16 -1.40 -18.22
N ARG A 14 5.60 -0.31 -17.70
CA ARG A 14 6.28 0.65 -16.83
C ARG A 14 5.29 1.43 -15.97
N GLU A 15 5.80 2.02 -14.90
CA GLU A 15 5.02 2.98 -14.11
C GLU A 15 4.88 4.29 -14.89
N GLN A 16 3.66 4.58 -15.32
CA GLN A 16 3.33 5.80 -16.06
C GLN A 16 1.98 6.35 -15.61
N GLU A 17 1.79 7.66 -15.78
CA GLU A 17 0.46 8.24 -15.65
C GLU A 17 -0.36 7.79 -16.86
N LEU A 18 -1.45 7.07 -16.60
CA LEU A 18 -2.37 6.64 -17.64
C LEU A 18 -3.47 7.69 -17.82
N ASP A 19 -3.81 8.00 -19.07
CA ASP A 19 -5.14 8.51 -19.38
C ASP A 19 -6.15 7.39 -19.18
N VAL A 20 -6.60 7.24 -17.93
CA VAL A 20 -7.59 6.22 -17.53
C VAL A 20 -8.82 6.28 -18.43
N SER A 21 -9.22 7.45 -18.93
CA SER A 21 -10.41 7.58 -19.78
C SER A 21 -10.18 6.99 -21.16
N ALA A 22 -9.01 7.24 -21.77
CA ALA A 22 -8.64 6.63 -23.05
C ALA A 22 -8.52 5.10 -22.94
N VAL A 23 -7.78 4.61 -21.93
CA VAL A 23 -7.60 3.17 -21.68
C VAL A 23 -8.93 2.48 -21.39
N ALA A 24 -9.75 3.09 -20.53
CA ALA A 24 -11.03 2.50 -20.14
C ALA A 24 -12.02 2.46 -21.30
N ARG A 25 -12.04 3.45 -22.20
CA ARG A 25 -12.89 3.42 -23.40
C ARG A 25 -12.52 2.26 -24.33
N SER A 26 -11.23 2.13 -24.63
CA SER A 26 -10.71 1.03 -25.47
C SER A 26 -11.06 -0.35 -24.89
N ALA A 27 -10.87 -0.52 -23.57
CA ALA A 27 -11.19 -1.78 -22.89
C ALA A 27 -12.71 -2.02 -22.74
N ALA A 28 -13.51 -0.98 -22.48
CA ALA A 28 -14.97 -1.11 -22.33
C ALA A 28 -15.65 -1.55 -23.62
N GLU A 29 -15.24 -1.00 -24.77
CA GLU A 29 -15.72 -1.43 -26.08
C GLU A 29 -15.38 -2.90 -26.35
N PHE A 30 -14.19 -3.34 -25.96
CA PHE A 30 -13.73 -4.70 -26.20
C PHE A 30 -14.43 -5.74 -25.31
N PHE A 31 -14.67 -5.42 -24.03
CA PHE A 31 -15.33 -6.33 -23.09
C PHE A 31 -16.85 -6.24 -23.09
N ASP A 32 -17.44 -5.35 -23.89
CA ASP A 32 -18.87 -4.99 -23.82
C ASP A 32 -19.31 -4.70 -22.38
N ALA A 33 -18.52 -3.89 -21.68
CA ALA A 33 -18.66 -3.63 -20.25
C ALA A 33 -18.88 -2.14 -19.95
N PRO A 34 -19.60 -1.79 -18.87
CA PRO A 34 -19.80 -0.39 -18.51
C PRO A 34 -18.47 0.35 -18.27
N LEU A 35 -18.28 1.47 -18.96
CA LEU A 35 -17.08 2.32 -18.83
C LEU A 35 -16.70 2.64 -17.36
N PRO A 36 -17.65 2.98 -16.45
CA PRO A 36 -17.30 3.26 -15.06
C PRO A 36 -16.66 2.07 -14.32
N GLU A 37 -17.06 0.84 -14.65
CA GLU A 37 -16.55 -0.38 -14.04
C GLU A 37 -15.12 -0.69 -14.52
N ILE A 38 -14.89 -0.57 -15.83
CA ILE A 38 -13.55 -0.72 -16.43
C ILE A 38 -12.60 0.36 -15.92
N ALA A 39 -13.04 1.62 -15.85
CA ALA A 39 -12.24 2.71 -15.31
C ALA A 39 -11.89 2.47 -13.83
N LEU A 40 -12.81 1.94 -13.03
CA LEU A 40 -12.55 1.58 -11.64
C LEU A 40 -11.53 0.43 -11.55
N THR A 41 -11.65 -0.57 -12.42
CA THR A 41 -10.74 -1.71 -12.50
C THR A 41 -9.33 -1.27 -12.87
N ILE A 42 -9.16 -0.41 -13.88
CA ILE A 42 -7.85 0.13 -14.27
C ILE A 42 -7.23 0.95 -13.12
N ARG A 43 -8.01 1.81 -12.46
CA ARG A 43 -7.52 2.62 -11.33
C ARG A 43 -7.02 1.75 -10.17
N LYS A 44 -7.72 0.65 -9.87
CA LYS A 44 -7.42 -0.26 -8.76
C LYS A 44 -6.54 -1.45 -9.15
N GLY A 45 -6.24 -1.61 -10.44
CA GLY A 45 -5.54 -2.75 -10.99
C GLY A 45 -4.08 -2.82 -10.56
N GLY A 46 -3.52 -1.71 -10.08
CA GLY A 46 -2.13 -1.66 -9.63
C GLY A 46 -1.14 -1.98 -10.76
N GLY A 47 -1.50 -1.65 -12.00
CA GLY A 47 -0.72 -1.99 -13.21
C GLY A 47 -1.16 -3.26 -13.93
N PHE A 48 -2.05 -4.06 -13.34
CA PHE A 48 -2.80 -5.07 -14.09
C PHE A 48 -3.94 -4.42 -14.87
N LEU A 49 -4.02 -4.74 -16.16
CA LEU A 49 -5.10 -4.32 -17.05
C LEU A 49 -6.10 -5.46 -17.28
N ALA A 50 -5.60 -6.70 -17.33
CA ALA A 50 -6.39 -7.92 -17.33
C ALA A 50 -5.64 -9.04 -16.60
N SER A 51 -6.38 -9.97 -15.98
CA SER A 51 -5.80 -11.11 -15.27
C SER A 51 -6.54 -12.38 -15.62
N ALA A 52 -5.79 -13.46 -15.86
CA ALA A 52 -6.31 -14.81 -16.14
C ALA A 52 -7.33 -14.86 -17.30
N VAL A 53 -7.06 -14.13 -18.38
CA VAL A 53 -7.88 -14.12 -19.61
C VAL A 53 -7.33 -15.10 -20.64
N PRO A 54 -8.14 -15.63 -21.57
CA PRO A 54 -7.63 -16.46 -22.67
C PRO A 54 -6.59 -15.71 -23.50
N LYS A 55 -5.57 -16.40 -24.01
CA LYS A 55 -4.49 -15.80 -24.84
C LYS A 55 -5.00 -14.91 -25.96
N VAL A 56 -5.99 -15.37 -26.72
CA VAL A 56 -6.56 -14.64 -27.87
C VAL A 56 -7.11 -13.28 -27.43
N ILE A 57 -7.82 -13.24 -26.31
CA ILE A 57 -8.38 -12.03 -25.72
C ILE A 57 -7.26 -11.08 -25.26
N ALA A 58 -6.22 -11.62 -24.63
CA ALA A 58 -5.09 -10.84 -24.13
C ALA A 58 -4.27 -10.19 -25.25
N VAL A 59 -4.02 -10.92 -26.35
CA VAL A 59 -3.31 -10.42 -27.54
C VAL A 59 -4.09 -9.31 -28.23
N GLU A 60 -5.40 -9.48 -28.42
CA GLU A 60 -6.22 -8.45 -29.04
C GLU A 60 -6.30 -7.18 -28.17
N MET A 61 -6.43 -7.34 -26.85
CA MET A 61 -6.40 -6.22 -25.92
C MET A 61 -5.05 -5.48 -25.94
N GLN A 62 -3.94 -6.20 -25.98
CA GLN A 62 -2.60 -5.62 -26.15
C GLN A 62 -2.54 -4.77 -27.42
N ARG A 63 -2.96 -5.32 -28.57
CA ARG A 63 -2.97 -4.60 -29.86
C ARG A 63 -3.76 -3.29 -29.81
N ARG A 64 -4.93 -3.30 -29.17
CA ARG A 64 -5.79 -2.11 -29.01
C ARG A 64 -5.16 -1.06 -28.10
N LEU A 65 -4.47 -1.49 -27.04
CA LEU A 65 -3.77 -0.60 -26.11
C LEU A 65 -2.52 0.01 -26.74
N ASP A 66 -1.77 -0.78 -27.52
CA ASP A 66 -0.62 -0.29 -28.28
C ASP A 66 -1.06 0.77 -29.30
N ALA A 67 -2.22 0.60 -29.95
CA ALA A 67 -2.79 1.57 -30.88
C ALA A 67 -3.14 2.93 -30.24
N VAL A 68 -3.33 2.98 -28.92
CA VAL A 68 -3.53 4.22 -28.14
C VAL A 68 -2.26 4.62 -27.35
N GLY A 69 -1.11 4.04 -27.68
CA GLY A 69 0.19 4.40 -27.12
C GLY A 69 0.47 3.85 -25.72
N VAL A 70 -0.24 2.82 -25.29
CA VAL A 70 -0.05 2.20 -23.96
C VAL A 70 0.82 0.97 -24.08
N GLU A 71 2.10 1.10 -23.70
CA GLU A 71 3.02 -0.03 -23.65
C GLU A 71 2.59 -1.08 -22.60
N THR A 72 2.38 -2.32 -23.05
CA THR A 72 1.95 -3.44 -22.21
C THR A 72 2.88 -4.65 -22.31
N LEU A 73 2.88 -5.49 -21.27
CA LEU A 73 3.52 -6.80 -21.24
C LEU A 73 2.45 -7.88 -21.16
N LEU A 74 2.56 -8.86 -22.04
CA LEU A 74 1.70 -10.03 -22.09
C LEU A 74 2.47 -11.23 -21.52
N LEU A 75 2.03 -11.75 -20.39
CA LEU A 75 2.70 -12.87 -19.70
C LEU A 75 1.69 -14.01 -19.45
N PRO A 76 2.12 -15.29 -19.57
CA PRO A 76 1.32 -16.40 -19.03
C PRO A 76 1.01 -16.17 -17.54
N HIS A 77 -0.22 -16.46 -17.12
CA HIS A 77 -0.62 -16.29 -15.72
C HIS A 77 0.20 -17.21 -14.79
N SER A 78 0.62 -18.38 -15.29
CA SER A 78 1.41 -19.37 -14.57
C SER A 78 2.83 -18.93 -14.21
N ILE A 79 3.39 -17.93 -14.90
CA ILE A 79 4.75 -17.44 -14.63
C ILE A 79 4.76 -16.24 -13.68
N LEU A 80 3.60 -15.76 -13.24
CA LEU A 80 3.55 -14.62 -12.32
C LEU A 80 4.18 -15.01 -10.98
N GLU A 81 5.22 -14.28 -10.60
CA GLU A 81 5.88 -14.53 -9.33
C GLU A 81 4.95 -14.17 -8.16
N PRO A 82 4.73 -15.11 -7.21
CA PRO A 82 3.99 -14.80 -6.01
C PRO A 82 4.79 -13.82 -5.16
N LEU A 83 4.09 -12.88 -4.52
CA LEU A 83 4.76 -11.96 -3.61
C LEU A 83 5.26 -12.69 -2.36
N PRO A 84 6.51 -12.44 -1.92
CA PRO A 84 6.99 -12.94 -0.65
C PRO A 84 6.19 -12.34 0.50
N HIS A 85 6.01 -13.12 1.57
CA HIS A 85 5.39 -12.60 2.78
C HIS A 85 6.28 -11.52 3.41
N PRO A 86 5.74 -10.35 3.78
CA PRO A 86 6.53 -9.27 4.33
C PRO A 86 7.04 -9.59 5.73
N HIS A 87 8.35 -9.50 5.94
CA HIS A 87 8.97 -9.47 7.26
C HIS A 87 8.67 -8.12 7.92
N THR A 88 8.02 -8.14 9.08
CA THR A 88 7.79 -6.91 9.85
C THR A 88 9.11 -6.45 10.47
N VAL A 89 9.48 -5.19 10.21
CA VAL A 89 10.69 -4.57 10.75
C VAL A 89 10.31 -3.51 11.79
N ARG A 90 10.94 -3.60 12.97
CA ARG A 90 10.74 -2.68 14.10
C ARG A 90 11.93 -1.78 14.35
N THR A 91 13.13 -2.18 13.95
CA THR A 91 14.34 -1.35 14.05
C THR A 91 15.18 -1.54 12.80
N VAL A 92 15.81 -0.46 12.35
CA VAL A 92 16.79 -0.46 11.27
C VAL A 92 18.07 0.19 11.75
N GLU A 93 19.19 -0.40 11.39
CA GLU A 93 20.52 0.20 11.52
C GLU A 93 21.11 0.39 10.12
N LEU A 94 21.65 1.58 9.86
CA LEU A 94 22.17 1.98 8.55
C LEU A 94 23.69 1.87 8.57
N GLY A 95 24.23 0.86 7.88
CA GLY A 95 25.67 0.70 7.70
C GLY A 95 26.16 1.34 6.40
N PRO A 96 27.47 1.24 6.10
CA PRO A 96 28.04 1.76 4.86
C PRO A 96 27.65 0.95 3.61
N ARG A 97 27.49 -0.38 3.74
CA ARG A 97 27.25 -1.29 2.60
C ARG A 97 25.93 -2.06 2.66
N ALA A 98 25.28 -2.05 3.82
CA ALA A 98 24.05 -2.77 4.08
C ALA A 98 23.27 -2.05 5.18
N PHE A 99 21.96 -2.25 5.19
CA PHE A 99 21.15 -1.95 6.36
C PHE A 99 20.83 -3.25 7.10
N VAL A 100 20.72 -3.19 8.42
CA VAL A 100 20.38 -4.32 9.27
C VAL A 100 18.97 -4.10 9.78
N THR A 101 18.13 -5.12 9.65
CA THR A 101 16.73 -5.09 10.11
C THR A 101 16.55 -5.98 11.31
N TYR A 102 15.70 -5.53 12.24
CA TYR A 102 15.34 -6.28 13.44
C TYR A 102 13.82 -6.37 13.54
N ALA A 103 13.31 -7.60 13.73
CA ALA A 103 11.87 -7.85 13.87
C ALA A 103 11.33 -7.38 15.23
N SER A 104 12.17 -7.42 16.26
CA SER A 104 11.87 -6.95 17.62
C SER A 104 13.18 -6.63 18.35
N ARG A 105 13.09 -5.98 19.51
CA ARG A 105 14.25 -5.71 20.36
C ARG A 105 14.87 -7.04 20.83
N GLY A 106 16.16 -7.24 20.57
CA GLY A 106 16.90 -8.45 20.96
C GLY A 106 16.82 -9.60 19.97
N ALA A 107 16.01 -9.51 18.91
CA ALA A 107 16.04 -10.49 17.82
C ALA A 107 17.35 -10.39 17.03
N PRO A 108 17.84 -11.49 16.42
CA PRO A 108 19.01 -11.43 15.55
C PRO A 108 18.74 -10.51 14.35
N GLY A 109 19.70 -9.64 14.04
CA GLY A 109 19.60 -8.72 12.92
C GLY A 109 19.79 -9.42 11.58
N LYS A 110 18.94 -9.12 10.59
CA LYS A 110 19.12 -9.58 9.20
C LYS A 110 19.79 -8.48 8.38
N LYS A 111 21.01 -8.75 7.92
CA LYS A 111 21.81 -7.83 7.11
C LYS A 111 21.41 -7.89 5.63
N ILE A 112 21.09 -6.73 5.06
CA ILE A 112 20.61 -6.61 3.68
C ILE A 112 21.54 -5.64 2.92
N PRO A 113 22.39 -6.16 2.02
CA PRO A 113 23.20 -5.32 1.14
C PRO A 113 22.34 -4.37 0.32
N TYR A 114 22.75 -3.10 0.21
CA TYR A 114 22.01 -2.12 -0.59
C TYR A 114 21.96 -2.50 -2.07
N SER A 115 22.99 -3.18 -2.58
CA SER A 115 23.06 -3.72 -3.94
C SER A 115 22.04 -4.82 -4.24
N ARG A 116 21.40 -5.40 -3.22
CA ARG A 116 20.33 -6.38 -3.37
C ARG A 116 18.94 -5.76 -3.32
N ILE A 117 18.80 -4.48 -2.97
CA ILE A 117 17.49 -3.84 -2.99
C ILE A 117 17.06 -3.68 -4.45
N MET A 118 15.93 -4.28 -4.79
CA MET A 118 15.36 -4.23 -6.12
C MET A 118 14.47 -3.00 -6.27
N PHE A 119 13.56 -2.76 -5.31
CA PHE A 119 12.76 -1.55 -5.29
C PHE A 119 12.33 -1.11 -3.90
N LEU A 120 12.01 0.18 -3.79
CA LEU A 120 11.49 0.85 -2.60
C LEU A 120 10.08 1.38 -2.90
N SER A 121 9.13 1.03 -2.03
CA SER A 121 7.73 1.44 -2.18
C SER A 121 7.13 1.96 -0.89
N VAL A 122 6.74 3.24 -0.89
CA VAL A 122 5.90 3.82 0.15
C VAL A 122 4.43 3.54 -0.16
N CYS A 123 3.76 2.89 0.78
CA CYS A 123 2.34 2.62 0.71
C CYS A 123 1.60 3.41 1.80
N VAL A 124 0.73 4.31 1.39
CA VAL A 124 -0.12 5.08 2.31
C VAL A 124 -1.49 4.40 2.41
N LEU A 125 -1.93 4.07 3.61
CA LEU A 125 -3.23 3.48 3.89
C LEU A 125 -4.11 4.45 4.67
N MET A 126 -5.33 4.65 4.21
CA MET A 126 -6.32 5.48 4.92
C MET A 126 -7.08 4.61 5.91
N ARG A 127 -6.62 4.52 7.16
CA ARG A 127 -7.34 3.79 8.20
C ARG A 127 -8.52 4.60 8.70
N SER A 128 -9.73 4.07 8.58
CA SER A 128 -10.87 4.56 9.34
C SER A 128 -10.73 4.04 10.77
N ASN A 129 -10.38 4.90 11.73
CA ASN A 129 -10.50 4.54 13.14
C ASN A 129 -11.99 4.50 13.48
N ARG A 130 -12.66 3.38 13.19
CA ARG A 130 -13.87 3.02 13.92
C ARG A 130 -13.38 2.58 15.30
N ARG A 131 -13.15 3.53 16.21
CA ARG A 131 -13.09 3.17 17.63
C ARG A 131 -14.42 2.47 17.92
N ARG A 132 -14.39 1.15 18.13
CA ARG A 132 -15.44 0.47 18.89
C ARG A 132 -15.34 1.11 20.27
N GLU A 133 -16.18 2.09 20.55
CA GLU A 133 -16.47 2.43 21.93
C GLU A 133 -17.13 1.20 22.53
N SER A 134 -16.33 0.40 23.24
CA SER A 134 -16.88 -0.46 24.27
C SER A 134 -17.51 0.48 25.29
N ARG A 135 -18.83 0.68 25.21
CA ARG A 135 -19.60 1.15 26.34
C ARG A 135 -19.29 0.21 27.49
N VAL A 136 -18.54 0.69 28.48
CA VAL A 136 -18.63 0.13 29.81
C VAL A 136 -19.98 0.60 30.35
N GLU A 137 -21.05 -0.12 30.03
CA GLU A 137 -22.28 -0.06 30.82
C GLU A 137 -21.97 -0.76 32.15
N GLY A 138 -21.34 -0.02 33.06
CA GLY A 138 -21.31 -0.39 34.47
C GLY A 138 -22.63 0.04 35.12
N PRO A 139 -23.23 -0.77 36.01
CA PRO A 139 -24.44 -0.37 36.73
C PRO A 139 -24.12 0.87 37.56
N LYS A 140 -24.88 1.96 37.33
CA LYS A 140 -24.82 3.14 38.21
C LYS A 140 -25.14 2.66 39.63
N SER A 141 -24.24 2.95 40.56
CA SER A 141 -24.38 2.61 41.97
C SER A 141 -25.70 3.15 42.52
N ILE A 142 -26.54 2.26 43.03
CA ILE A 142 -27.65 2.58 43.93
C ILE A 142 -27.02 3.01 45.26
N ARG A 143 -26.53 4.26 45.31
CA ARG A 143 -26.04 4.89 46.54
C ARG A 143 -26.51 6.32 46.72
N ASP A 144 -27.59 6.69 46.05
CA ASP A 144 -28.35 7.91 46.33
C ASP A 144 -29.82 7.54 46.56
N THR A 145 -30.06 6.70 47.56
CA THR A 145 -31.32 6.71 48.30
C THR A 145 -31.15 7.74 49.41
N LEU A 146 -32.13 8.64 49.52
CA LEU A 146 -32.24 9.76 50.47
C LEU A 146 -31.65 11.08 49.92
N HIS A 147 -32.47 11.85 49.20
CA HIS A 147 -33.09 13.04 49.77
C HIS A 147 -33.96 13.78 48.73
N ARG A 148 -35.22 14.02 49.13
CA ARG A 148 -36.08 15.15 48.75
C ARG A 148 -36.73 15.15 47.36
N PHE A 149 -38.02 14.81 47.40
CA PHE A 149 -39.13 15.51 46.73
C PHE A 149 -38.74 16.75 45.92
N ASN A 150 -38.88 16.65 44.60
CA ASN A 150 -39.33 17.77 43.78
C ASN A 150 -40.04 17.21 42.53
N PRO A 151 -41.35 17.43 42.34
CA PRO A 151 -42.02 17.09 41.10
C PRO A 151 -41.75 18.20 40.07
N LEU A 152 -41.69 17.84 38.79
CA LEU A 152 -41.53 18.72 37.63
C LEU A 152 -40.10 19.23 37.39
N LYS A 153 -39.33 18.43 36.67
CA LYS A 153 -38.56 18.89 35.50
C LYS A 153 -38.24 17.69 34.64
N THR A 154 -38.95 17.58 33.52
CA THR A 154 -38.61 16.71 32.40
C THR A 154 -37.25 17.15 31.88
N PHE A 155 -36.18 16.66 32.50
CA PHE A 155 -34.85 16.69 31.91
C PHE A 155 -34.91 15.70 30.74
N HIS A 156 -35.25 16.22 29.57
CA HIS A 156 -34.69 15.68 28.35
C HIS A 156 -33.17 15.83 28.49
N GLU A 157 -32.52 14.82 29.08
CA GLU A 157 -31.12 14.54 28.79
C GLU A 157 -31.08 14.24 27.30
N SER A 158 -30.91 15.29 26.50
CA SER A 158 -30.36 15.18 25.17
C SER A 158 -28.99 14.54 25.36
N ILE A 159 -28.95 13.21 25.21
CA ILE A 159 -27.72 12.51 24.88
C ILE A 159 -27.30 13.13 23.55
N GLU A 160 -26.49 14.20 23.61
CA GLU A 160 -25.76 14.71 22.47
C GLU A 160 -24.87 13.55 22.02
N ARG A 161 -25.38 12.76 21.07
CA ARG A 161 -24.58 11.91 20.22
C ARG A 161 -23.71 12.85 19.40
N ARG A 162 -22.63 13.37 20.00
CA ARG A 162 -21.49 13.86 19.24
C ARG A 162 -20.94 12.65 18.51
N ALA A 163 -21.48 12.41 17.32
CA ALA A 163 -20.90 11.51 16.35
C ALA A 163 -19.49 12.05 16.08
N LEU A 164 -18.50 11.53 16.80
CA LEU A 164 -17.10 11.81 16.58
C LEU A 164 -16.84 11.46 15.11
N LYS A 165 -16.71 12.49 14.27
CA LYS A 165 -16.41 12.30 12.84
C LYS A 165 -15.20 11.36 12.76
N PRO A 166 -15.31 10.20 12.09
CA PRO A 166 -14.25 9.22 12.06
C PRO A 166 -12.99 9.87 11.51
N ARG A 167 -12.01 10.12 12.37
CA ARG A 167 -10.76 10.76 11.99
C ARG A 167 -9.97 9.72 11.20
N ARG A 168 -9.98 9.83 9.87
CA ARG A 168 -9.16 8.99 8.99
C ARG A 168 -7.70 9.30 9.29
N LYS A 169 -6.95 8.30 9.74
CA LYS A 169 -5.51 8.44 9.99
C LYS A 169 -4.77 7.76 8.84
N ALA A 170 -4.00 8.54 8.10
CA ALA A 170 -3.09 8.02 7.09
C ALA A 170 -1.92 7.31 7.78
N GLU A 171 -1.74 6.02 7.50
CA GLU A 171 -0.56 5.25 7.91
C GLU A 171 0.35 5.06 6.72
N ALA A 172 1.64 5.36 6.87
CA ALA A 172 2.65 5.15 5.84
C ALA A 172 3.45 3.90 6.16
N LEU A 173 3.58 3.02 5.18
CA LEU A 173 4.42 1.82 5.20
C LEU A 173 5.53 2.01 4.18
N LEU A 174 6.73 1.53 4.49
CA LEU A 174 7.82 1.38 3.52
C LEU A 174 8.05 -0.12 3.33
N ASP A 175 7.89 -0.58 2.11
CA ASP A 175 8.25 -1.93 1.70
C ASP A 175 9.56 -1.88 0.91
N VAL A 176 10.53 -2.65 1.37
CA VAL A 176 11.84 -2.84 0.72
C VAL A 176 11.88 -4.25 0.16
N TYR A 177 11.92 -4.38 -1.16
CA TYR A 177 12.03 -5.67 -1.83
C TYR A 177 13.49 -5.96 -2.22
N THR A 178 13.94 -7.18 -2.00
CA THR A 178 15.30 -7.61 -2.37
C THR A 178 15.29 -8.61 -3.50
N LYS A 179 16.40 -8.70 -4.24
CA LYS A 179 16.64 -9.77 -5.22
C LYS A 179 17.41 -10.94 -4.62
N ALA A 180 16.98 -12.15 -4.98
CA ALA A 180 17.63 -13.44 -4.75
C ALA A 180 18.24 -13.61 -3.34
N PRO A 181 17.51 -14.01 -2.28
CA PRO A 181 16.10 -14.38 -2.33
C PRO A 181 15.21 -13.15 -2.49
N CYS A 182 14.06 -13.37 -3.15
CA CYS A 182 13.01 -12.36 -3.22
C CYS A 182 12.32 -12.29 -1.84
N ASP A 183 12.71 -11.29 -1.04
CA ASP A 183 12.14 -11.02 0.28
C ASP A 183 11.49 -9.63 0.28
N CYS A 184 10.55 -9.41 1.19
CA CYS A 184 9.95 -8.10 1.47
C CYS A 184 10.15 -7.73 2.94
N TYR A 185 10.64 -6.52 3.19
CA TYR A 185 10.80 -5.95 4.53
C TYR A 185 9.89 -4.76 4.70
N ARG A 186 8.90 -4.88 5.59
CA ARG A 186 7.87 -3.86 5.80
C ARG A 186 8.11 -3.09 7.09
N MET A 187 8.26 -1.78 6.94
CA MET A 187 8.48 -0.81 8.02
C MET A 187 7.25 0.09 8.13
N SER A 188 6.59 0.09 9.29
CA SER A 188 5.47 1.00 9.56
C SER A 188 5.99 2.30 10.17
N ARG A 189 5.57 3.45 9.62
CA ARG A 189 6.01 4.75 10.10
C ARG A 189 5.80 4.91 11.61
N SER A 190 4.62 4.51 12.10
CA SER A 190 4.27 4.68 13.52
C SER A 190 4.92 3.67 14.46
N ASN A 191 5.47 2.58 13.94
CA ASN A 191 5.94 1.45 14.73
C ASN A 191 7.45 1.19 14.61
N LEU A 192 8.15 1.95 13.77
CA LEU A 192 9.57 1.82 13.55
C LEU A 192 10.37 2.65 14.57
N ASP A 193 11.43 2.05 15.08
CA ASP A 193 12.47 2.72 15.85
C ASP A 193 13.55 3.29 14.91
N TYR A 194 13.66 4.62 14.91
CA TYR A 194 14.54 5.39 14.05
C TYR A 194 15.91 5.68 14.65
N ARG A 195 16.33 4.96 15.71
CA ARG A 195 17.67 5.13 16.29
C ARG A 195 18.80 5.00 15.27
N GLY A 196 18.64 4.19 14.22
CA GLY A 196 19.62 4.05 13.14
C GLY A 196 19.86 5.31 12.29
N LEU A 197 19.09 6.38 12.46
CA LEU A 197 19.36 7.67 11.82
C LEU A 197 20.45 8.50 12.51
N GLY A 198 20.87 8.11 13.74
CA GLY A 198 21.90 8.85 14.47
C GLY A 198 21.52 10.32 14.69
N GLU A 199 22.42 11.22 14.29
CA GLU A 199 22.27 12.68 14.45
C GLU A 199 21.15 13.27 13.58
N GLU A 200 20.77 12.63 12.47
CA GLU A 200 19.66 13.07 11.62
C GLU A 200 18.27 12.74 12.23
N LYS A 201 18.24 12.01 13.35
CA LYS A 201 17.00 11.64 14.01
C LYS A 201 16.33 12.88 14.61
N SER A 202 15.10 13.11 14.17
CA SER A 202 14.19 14.10 14.73
C SER A 202 13.28 13.55 15.83
N ASP A 203 12.51 14.44 16.44
CA ASP A 203 11.56 14.18 17.54
C ASP A 203 10.34 13.34 17.13
N THR A 204 10.01 13.34 15.83
CA THR A 204 8.75 12.80 15.34
C THR A 204 8.95 11.78 14.23
N ALA A 205 8.22 10.67 14.31
CA ALA A 205 8.18 9.65 13.25
C ALA A 205 7.78 10.22 11.88
N ARG A 206 7.00 11.33 11.85
CA ARG A 206 6.62 12.02 10.61
C ARG A 206 7.81 12.62 9.88
N LYS A 207 8.82 13.14 10.60
CA LYS A 207 10.06 13.68 10.02
C LYS A 207 11.09 12.58 9.76
N ASN A 208 11.19 11.61 10.67
CA ASN A 208 12.18 10.53 10.58
C ASN A 208 11.92 9.57 9.41
N PHE A 209 10.66 9.31 9.06
CA PHE A 209 10.35 8.36 8.00
C PHE A 209 10.80 8.80 6.60
N PRO A 210 10.51 10.04 6.15
CA PRO A 210 11.13 10.59 4.95
C PRO A 210 12.66 10.65 5.01
N ALA A 211 13.26 10.96 6.17
CA ALA A 211 14.71 10.99 6.33
C ALA A 211 15.34 9.61 6.08
N LEU A 212 14.82 8.56 6.73
CA LEU A 212 15.21 7.17 6.49
C LEU A 212 15.11 6.78 5.02
N LEU A 213 14.00 7.14 4.38
CA LEU A 213 13.78 6.83 2.97
C LEU A 213 14.82 7.50 2.07
N ARG A 214 15.19 8.76 2.32
CA ARG A 214 16.23 9.46 1.56
C ARG A 214 17.59 8.76 1.71
N VAL A 215 17.97 8.39 2.94
CA VAL A 215 19.22 7.65 3.17
C VAL A 215 19.22 6.30 2.46
N LEU A 216 18.09 5.58 2.45
CA LEU A 216 17.98 4.31 1.72
C LEU A 216 18.10 4.50 0.20
N ILE A 217 17.47 5.54 -0.36
CA ILE A 217 17.56 5.87 -1.80
C ILE A 217 19.00 6.21 -2.18
N GLU A 218 19.68 7.03 -1.37
CA GLU A 218 21.07 7.42 -1.58
C GLU A 218 22.01 6.21 -1.53
N LYS A 219 21.86 5.35 -0.52
CA LYS A 219 22.74 4.18 -0.33
C LYS A 219 22.44 3.04 -1.31
N ALA A 220 21.25 3.01 -1.91
CA ALA A 220 20.83 2.00 -2.89
C ALA A 220 20.47 2.63 -4.25
N PRO A 221 21.45 3.23 -4.97
CA PRO A 221 21.19 3.98 -6.20
C PRO A 221 20.67 3.11 -7.36
N ARG A 222 20.82 1.78 -7.26
CA ARG A 222 20.29 0.82 -8.23
C ARG A 222 18.86 0.36 -7.93
N ALA A 223 18.33 0.68 -6.74
CA ALA A 223 16.98 0.31 -6.38
C ALA A 223 16.00 1.18 -7.17
N TYR A 224 14.98 0.55 -7.75
CA TYR A 224 13.89 1.28 -8.36
C TYR A 224 13.07 1.99 -7.28
N VAL A 225 12.91 3.31 -7.42
CA VAL A 225 12.03 4.10 -6.55
C VAL A 225 10.70 4.28 -7.26
N THR A 226 9.61 3.84 -6.64
CA THR A 226 8.26 3.97 -7.24
C THR A 226 7.83 5.43 -7.34
N ASN A 227 6.98 5.79 -8.33
CA ASN A 227 6.45 7.15 -8.48
C ASN A 227 5.69 7.59 -7.23
N ARG A 228 4.93 6.69 -6.59
CA ARG A 228 4.28 6.99 -5.30
C ARG A 228 5.27 7.37 -4.20
N THR A 229 6.45 6.73 -4.18
CA THR A 229 7.53 7.06 -3.23
C THR A 229 8.14 8.42 -3.51
N ARG A 230 8.39 8.75 -4.79
CA ARG A 230 8.85 10.09 -5.19
C ARG A 230 7.85 11.18 -4.78
N ARG A 231 6.58 10.99 -5.15
CA ARG A 231 5.49 11.91 -4.78
C ARG A 231 5.30 12.05 -3.27
N PHE A 232 5.49 10.98 -2.51
CA PHE A 232 5.48 11.04 -1.04
C PHE A 232 6.59 11.95 -0.50
N LEU A 233 7.82 11.82 -1.03
CA LEU A 233 8.96 12.66 -0.65
C LEU A 233 8.79 14.13 -1.06
N GLU A 234 8.09 14.39 -2.16
CA GLU A 234 7.68 15.73 -2.64
C GLU A 234 6.55 16.34 -1.80
N GLY A 235 6.02 15.61 -0.81
CA GLY A 235 4.95 16.12 0.06
C GLY A 235 3.55 16.04 -0.56
N ALA A 236 3.33 15.17 -1.55
CA ALA A 236 2.01 14.94 -2.11
C ALA A 236 0.99 14.59 -1.01
N ARG A 237 -0.23 15.09 -1.18
CA ARG A 237 -1.35 14.80 -0.27
C ARG A 237 -1.61 13.30 -0.21
N ALA A 238 -1.83 12.78 1.01
CA ALA A 238 -2.01 11.36 1.25
C ALA A 238 -3.12 10.75 0.38
N GLU A 239 -4.20 11.47 0.13
CA GLU A 239 -5.33 11.01 -0.68
C GLU A 239 -4.95 10.73 -2.15
N LYS A 240 -3.92 11.40 -2.67
CA LYS A 240 -3.45 11.23 -4.05
C LYS A 240 -2.52 10.02 -4.23
N ILE A 241 -1.96 9.50 -3.14
CA ILE A 241 -0.99 8.41 -3.14
C ILE A 241 -1.41 7.22 -2.28
N ALA A 242 -2.61 7.29 -1.68
CA ALA A 242 -3.14 6.24 -0.85
C ALA A 242 -3.57 5.02 -1.67
N PHE A 243 -3.49 3.88 -1.02
CA PHE A 243 -4.14 2.62 -1.39
C PHE A 243 -5.42 2.48 -0.55
N SER A 244 -6.45 1.86 -1.13
CA SER A 244 -7.70 1.56 -0.43
C SER A 244 -7.49 0.56 0.70
N ASP A 245 -6.64 -0.45 0.44
CA ASP A 245 -6.42 -1.58 1.33
C ASP A 245 -5.12 -2.32 1.00
N MET A 246 -4.85 -3.40 1.75
CA MET A 246 -3.68 -4.25 1.57
C MET A 246 -3.72 -5.07 0.26
N THR A 247 -4.90 -5.35 -0.29
CA THR A 247 -5.05 -6.11 -1.53
C THR A 247 -4.58 -5.26 -2.72
N GLU A 248 -4.92 -3.97 -2.74
CA GLU A 248 -4.41 -3.04 -3.76
C GLU A 248 -2.87 -2.92 -3.72
N ILE A 249 -2.29 -2.83 -2.51
CA ILE A 249 -0.82 -2.85 -2.33
C ILE A 249 -0.22 -4.13 -2.91
N ARG A 250 -0.80 -5.29 -2.58
CA ARG A 250 -0.31 -6.58 -3.09
C ARG A 250 -0.38 -6.64 -4.61
N ARG A 251 -1.50 -6.25 -5.23
CA ARG A 251 -1.59 -6.22 -6.70
C ARG A 251 -0.53 -5.32 -7.32
N TYR A 252 -0.36 -4.11 -6.78
CA TYR A 252 0.65 -3.16 -7.25
C TYR A 252 2.08 -3.69 -7.12
N HIS A 253 2.43 -4.34 -6.00
CA HIS A 253 3.75 -4.94 -5.83
C HIS A 253 3.95 -6.19 -6.68
N THR A 254 2.92 -7.02 -6.89
CA THR A 254 3.01 -8.17 -7.81
C THR A 254 3.32 -7.67 -9.22
N TRP A 255 2.63 -6.63 -9.67
CA TRP A 255 2.90 -6.01 -10.97
C TRP A 255 4.34 -5.49 -11.05
N LEU A 256 4.79 -4.69 -10.08
CA LEU A 256 6.16 -4.19 -10.05
C LEU A 256 7.21 -5.30 -10.04
N LEU A 257 7.01 -6.36 -9.26
CA LEU A 257 7.93 -7.50 -9.20
C LEU A 257 8.09 -8.15 -10.57
N ASN A 258 6.99 -8.40 -11.28
CA ASN A 258 7.03 -9.05 -12.59
C ASN A 258 7.56 -8.12 -13.69
N VAL A 259 7.28 -6.82 -13.64
CA VAL A 259 7.80 -5.84 -14.61
C VAL A 259 9.29 -5.59 -14.41
N LEU A 260 9.75 -5.47 -13.16
CA LEU A 260 11.15 -5.20 -12.84
C LEU A 260 12.02 -6.45 -12.92
N GLY A 261 11.47 -7.64 -12.60
CA GLY A 261 12.17 -8.92 -12.71
C GLY A 261 12.38 -9.38 -14.16
N SER A 262 11.60 -8.84 -15.10
CA SER A 262 11.76 -9.11 -16.54
C SER A 262 12.87 -8.29 -17.21
N ARG A 263 13.59 -7.44 -16.46
CA ARG A 263 14.68 -6.57 -16.96
C ARG A 263 16.04 -7.03 -16.46
#